data_AF-A0A814XXD9-F1
#
_entry.id   AF-A0A814XXD9-F1
#
_cell.length_a   1.000
_cell.length_b   1.000
_cell.length_c   1.000
_cell.angle_alpha   90.00
_cell.angle_beta   90.00
_cell.angle_gamma   90.00
#
_symmetry.space_group_name_H-M   'P 1'
#
loop_
_entity.id
_entity.type
_entity.pdbx_description
1 polymer ?
#
loop_
_entity_poly.entity_id
_entity_poly.type
_entity_poly.pdbx_seq_one_letter_code
_entity_poly.pdbx_strand_id
1 'polypeptide(L)'
;MIESILRSVSKDNADTDGDEVNDVISCTIDNNQINIDAKTISPFKCIIGSAGQLEEDSQTAVIAIYGCWLPDRRLREYRYIMDQLFYYIYHKLEKLVTKDYILIYFHGATPKHRTPDFKILRQYYQMINFRLRKNLRAIYVVHPTRWLRTLIALSRPFFSNKFYHKVHYLFTIAELEREFPHNHISLPVIIEQHDTLVSYIDSF
;
A
#
# COMPACT_ATOMS: atom_id res chain seq x y z
N MET A 1 16.60 16.25 2.98
CA MET A 1 16.32 15.21 1.97
C MET A 1 14.85 14.79 1.99
N ILE A 2 14.29 14.35 3.13
CA ILE A 2 12.84 14.06 3.27
C ILE A 2 11.98 15.30 2.99
N GLU A 3 12.35 16.47 3.52
CA GLU A 3 11.67 17.75 3.24
C GLU A 3 11.68 18.15 1.75
N SER A 4 12.73 17.77 1.01
CA SER A 4 12.85 18.08 -0.42
C SER A 4 11.93 17.20 -1.26
N ILE A 5 11.71 15.95 -0.83
CA ILE A 5 10.77 15.00 -1.43
C ILE A 5 9.32 15.41 -1.10
N LEU A 6 9.05 15.87 0.13
CA LEU A 6 7.73 16.40 0.50
C LEU A 6 7.36 17.63 -0.33
N ARG A 7 8.32 18.52 -0.63
CA ARG A 7 8.08 19.73 -1.46
C ARG A 7 7.87 19.43 -2.94
N SER A 8 8.50 18.38 -3.50
CA SER A 8 8.26 17.99 -4.89
C SER A 8 6.93 17.27 -5.06
N VAL A 9 6.56 16.37 -4.13
CA VAL A 9 5.29 15.63 -4.18
C VAL A 9 4.07 16.52 -3.90
N SER A 10 4.24 17.60 -3.14
CA SER A 10 3.16 18.58 -2.90
C SER A 10 2.79 19.40 -4.14
N LYS A 11 3.59 19.38 -5.20
CA LYS A 11 3.35 20.19 -6.41
C LYS A 11 2.54 19.45 -7.49
N ASP A 12 2.53 18.12 -7.46
CA ASP A 12 1.89 17.28 -8.48
C ASP A 12 0.54 16.68 -8.04
N ASN A 13 0.19 16.78 -6.74
CA ASN A 13 -1.11 16.38 -6.20
C ASN A 13 -2.04 17.59 -5.98
N ALA A 14 -2.10 18.50 -6.96
CA ALA A 14 -3.11 19.56 -7.01
C ALA A 14 -4.46 19.00 -7.48
N ASP A 15 -4.96 18.00 -6.76
CA ASP A 15 -6.38 17.66 -6.72
C ASP A 15 -6.63 16.94 -5.39
N THR A 16 -6.87 17.72 -4.34
CA THR A 16 -7.32 17.20 -3.06
C THR A 16 -8.47 18.06 -2.56
N ASP A 17 -9.68 17.57 -2.81
CA ASP A 17 -10.66 17.20 -1.78
C ASP A 17 -10.54 18.00 -0.47
N GLY A 18 -11.57 18.80 -0.18
CA GLY A 18 -11.64 19.76 0.92
C GLY A 18 -11.73 19.14 2.31
N ASP A 19 -10.65 18.47 2.74
CA ASP A 19 -10.45 17.93 4.10
C ASP A 19 -9.43 18.78 4.89
N GLU A 20 -9.43 20.10 4.73
CA GLU A 20 -8.66 21.02 5.58
C GLU A 20 -9.60 21.70 6.59
N VAL A 21 -9.61 21.22 7.84
CA VAL A 21 -9.91 21.95 9.11
C VAL A 21 -10.03 20.97 10.30
N ASN A 22 -10.20 19.66 10.09
CA ASN A 22 -10.32 18.70 11.20
C ASN A 22 -9.01 18.00 11.55
N ASP A 23 -8.56 18.15 12.80
CA ASP A 23 -7.40 17.44 13.39
C ASP A 23 -7.58 15.91 13.44
N VAL A 24 -8.82 15.43 13.24
CA VAL A 24 -9.21 14.02 13.38
C VAL A 24 -10.04 13.57 12.19
N ILE A 25 -9.71 12.41 11.63
CA ILE A 25 -10.51 11.72 10.61
C ILE A 25 -11.25 10.57 11.31
N SER A 26 -12.58 10.56 11.26
CA SER A 26 -13.38 9.46 11.81
C SER A 26 -13.49 8.30 10.81
N CYS A 27 -13.28 7.08 11.31
CA CYS A 27 -13.37 5.83 10.57
C CYS A 27 -14.15 4.80 11.40
N THR A 28 -14.87 3.88 10.76
CA THR A 28 -15.56 2.79 11.44
C THR A 28 -14.91 1.47 11.08
N ILE A 29 -14.38 0.74 12.06
CA ILE A 29 -13.82 -0.61 11.88
C ILE A 29 -14.61 -1.57 12.76
N ASP A 30 -15.25 -2.56 12.15
CA ASP A 30 -16.07 -3.57 12.84
C ASP A 30 -17.11 -2.95 13.80
N ASN A 31 -17.82 -1.92 13.34
CA ASN A 31 -18.81 -1.12 14.09
C ASN A 31 -18.26 -0.28 15.25
N ASN A 32 -16.95 -0.23 15.45
CA ASN A 32 -16.30 0.67 16.40
C ASN A 32 -15.84 1.93 15.68
N GLN A 33 -16.18 3.10 16.24
CA GLN A 33 -15.61 4.36 15.77
C GLN A 33 -14.16 4.50 16.23
N ILE A 34 -13.29 4.79 15.27
CA ILE A 34 -11.87 5.02 15.45
C ILE A 34 -11.55 6.43 14.94
N ASN A 35 -10.86 7.18 15.79
CA ASN A 35 -10.39 8.51 15.48
C ASN A 35 -8.93 8.43 15.00
N ILE A 36 -8.72 8.83 13.76
CA ILE A 36 -7.40 8.88 13.13
C ILE A 36 -6.83 10.27 13.33
N ASP A 37 -5.65 10.37 13.95
CA ASP A 37 -4.93 11.63 14.12
C ASP A 37 -4.34 12.09 12.78
N ALA A 38 -4.93 13.12 12.19
CA ALA A 38 -4.52 13.65 10.90
C ALA A 38 -3.10 14.24 10.93
N LYS A 39 -2.64 14.76 12.09
CA LYS A 39 -1.29 15.32 12.24
C LYS A 39 -0.24 14.22 12.19
N THR A 40 -0.50 13.12 12.91
CA THR A 40 0.38 11.93 12.89
C THR A 40 0.48 11.33 11.48
N ILE A 41 -0.61 11.34 10.70
CA ILE A 41 -0.66 10.75 9.35
C ILE A 41 -0.16 11.66 8.25
N SER A 42 -0.19 12.98 8.44
CA SER A 42 0.21 13.96 7.43
C SER A 42 1.52 13.60 6.68
N PRO A 43 2.60 13.18 7.34
CA PRO A 43 3.86 12.83 6.66
C PRO A 43 3.80 11.57 5.79
N PHE A 44 2.80 10.72 5.99
CA PHE A 44 2.68 9.40 5.37
C PHE A 44 1.51 9.30 4.37
N LYS A 45 0.78 10.39 4.10
CA LYS A 45 -0.39 10.38 3.19
C LYS A 45 -0.07 9.82 1.81
N CYS A 46 1.15 10.02 1.32
CA CYS A 46 1.59 9.51 0.03
C CYS A 46 1.66 7.97 -0.03
N ILE A 47 1.62 7.25 1.10
CA ILE A 47 1.71 5.78 1.13
C ILE A 47 0.72 5.08 0.21
N ILE A 48 -0.42 5.71 -0.08
CA ILE A 48 -1.47 5.19 -0.95
C ILE A 48 -1.68 6.14 -2.14
N GLY A 49 -1.79 5.58 -3.34
CA GLY A 49 -2.09 6.31 -4.58
C GLY A 49 -3.19 5.62 -5.37
N SER A 50 -3.90 6.39 -6.20
CA SER A 50 -4.81 5.87 -7.22
C SER A 50 -4.04 5.65 -8.52
N ALA A 51 -4.20 4.49 -9.13
CA ALA A 51 -3.62 4.12 -10.42
C ALA A 51 -4.67 4.11 -11.55
N GLY A 52 -5.82 4.72 -11.31
CA GLY A 52 -6.95 4.72 -12.23
C GLY A 52 -7.83 3.47 -12.08
N GLN A 53 -8.47 3.10 -13.18
CA GLN A 53 -9.37 1.95 -13.27
C GLN A 53 -8.82 0.97 -14.30
N LEU A 54 -9.22 -0.29 -14.20
CA LEU A 54 -8.87 -1.27 -15.21
C LEU A 54 -9.68 -1.00 -16.49
N GLU A 55 -9.04 -1.09 -17.66
CA GLU A 55 -9.73 -0.85 -18.93
C GLU A 55 -10.81 -1.88 -19.25
N GLU A 56 -10.51 -3.16 -18.98
CA GLU A 56 -11.44 -4.27 -19.24
C GLU A 56 -12.71 -4.18 -18.37
N ASP A 57 -12.58 -3.52 -17.21
CA ASP A 57 -13.67 -3.33 -16.26
C ASP A 57 -13.48 -1.99 -15.55
N SER A 58 -14.10 -0.95 -16.10
CA SER A 58 -14.07 0.42 -15.58
C SER A 58 -14.64 0.54 -14.16
N GLN A 59 -15.20 -0.52 -13.59
CA GLN A 59 -15.68 -0.55 -12.21
C GLN A 59 -14.64 -1.08 -11.22
N THR A 60 -13.56 -1.69 -11.72
CA THR A 60 -12.45 -2.18 -10.90
C THR A 60 -11.41 -1.07 -10.71
N ALA A 61 -11.31 -0.55 -9.50
CA ALA A 61 -10.29 0.44 -9.14
C ALA A 61 -8.92 -0.20 -8.95
N VAL A 62 -7.85 0.49 -9.36
CA VAL A 62 -6.46 0.07 -9.12
C VAL A 62 -5.85 0.99 -8.08
N ILE A 63 -5.40 0.40 -6.97
CA ILE A 63 -4.87 1.12 -5.81
C ILE A 63 -3.42 0.72 -5.59
N ALA A 64 -2.53 1.69 -5.48
CA ALA A 64 -1.11 1.48 -5.20
C ALA A 64 -0.79 1.78 -3.73
N ILE A 65 0.00 0.91 -3.10
CA ILE A 65 0.59 1.12 -1.76
C ILE A 65 2.11 1.05 -1.88
N TYR A 66 2.80 2.06 -1.37
CA TYR A 66 4.25 2.22 -1.48
C TYR A 66 4.97 1.91 -0.17
N GLY A 67 5.61 0.74 -0.09
CA GLY A 67 6.34 0.30 1.10
C GLY A 67 7.52 1.20 1.48
N CYS A 68 8.14 1.88 0.51
CA CYS A 68 9.26 2.81 0.75
C CYS A 68 8.89 3.97 1.70
N TRP A 69 7.60 4.30 1.80
CA TRP A 69 7.07 5.36 2.66
C TRP A 69 6.56 4.87 4.01
N LEU A 70 6.80 3.61 4.37
CA LEU A 70 6.47 3.10 5.71
C LEU A 70 7.32 3.77 6.80
N PRO A 71 6.76 3.97 8.01
CA PRO A 71 7.49 4.51 9.16
C PRO A 71 8.73 3.68 9.53
N ASP A 72 9.77 4.36 9.98
CA ASP A 72 10.95 3.70 10.56
C ASP A 72 10.62 3.14 11.95
N ARG A 73 10.96 1.88 12.20
CA ARG A 73 10.78 1.21 13.49
C ARG A 73 11.52 1.87 14.65
N ARG A 74 12.49 2.72 14.38
CA ARG A 74 13.26 3.47 15.38
C ARG A 74 12.50 4.66 15.97
N LEU A 75 11.33 5.01 15.43
CA LEU A 75 10.49 6.08 15.96
C LEU A 75 9.95 5.73 17.35
N ARG A 76 9.98 6.69 18.29
CA ARG A 76 9.57 6.49 19.69
C ARG A 76 8.12 5.99 19.84
N GLU A 77 7.26 6.36 18.91
CA GLU A 77 5.83 5.99 18.89
C GLU A 77 5.48 5.14 17.66
N TYR A 78 6.45 4.37 17.13
CA TYR A 78 6.28 3.58 15.92
C TYR A 78 4.99 2.76 15.91
N ARG A 79 4.65 2.11 17.04
CA ARG A 79 3.44 1.29 17.13
C ARG A 79 2.16 2.12 16.95
N TYR A 80 2.08 3.27 17.60
CA TYR A 80 0.95 4.18 17.46
C TYR A 80 0.84 4.70 16.03
N ILE A 81 1.96 5.19 15.46
CA ILE A 81 2.02 5.69 14.09
C ILE A 81 1.57 4.62 13.09
N MET A 82 2.04 3.38 13.24
CA MET A 82 1.66 2.26 12.39
C MET A 82 0.16 1.91 12.51
N ASP A 83 -0.40 1.95 13.72
CA ASP A 83 -1.83 1.69 13.93
C ASP A 83 -2.67 2.79 13.27
N GLN A 84 -2.31 4.06 13.47
CA GLN A 84 -2.94 5.20 12.80
C GLN A 84 -2.84 5.07 11.27
N LEU A 85 -1.70 4.65 10.75
CA LEU A 85 -1.45 4.51 9.32
C LEU A 85 -2.28 3.38 8.73
N PHE A 86 -2.38 2.26 9.45
CA PHE A 86 -3.28 1.17 9.09
C PHE A 86 -4.73 1.65 9.03
N TYR A 87 -5.21 2.41 10.03
CA TYR A 87 -6.56 2.97 10.03
C TYR A 87 -6.79 3.93 8.87
N TYR A 88 -5.81 4.77 8.55
CA TYR A 88 -5.89 5.65 7.39
C TYR A 88 -5.99 4.88 6.08
N ILE A 89 -5.16 3.85 5.88
CA ILE A 89 -5.21 3.00 4.68
C ILE A 89 -6.56 2.27 4.62
N TYR A 90 -7.00 1.68 5.73
CA TYR A 90 -8.29 1.00 5.82
C TYR A 90 -9.44 1.94 5.45
N HIS A 91 -9.47 3.16 6.00
CA HIS A 91 -10.47 4.19 5.71
C HIS A 91 -10.50 4.56 4.23
N LYS A 92 -9.32 4.76 3.62
CA LYS A 92 -9.21 5.04 2.18
C LYS A 92 -9.69 3.86 1.35
N LEU A 93 -9.31 2.63 1.70
CA LEU A 93 -9.81 1.43 1.03
C LEU A 93 -11.33 1.33 1.15
N GLU A 94 -11.93 1.53 2.32
CA GLU A 94 -13.40 1.49 2.44
C GLU A 94 -14.13 2.52 1.58
N LYS A 95 -13.58 3.73 1.44
CA LYS A 95 -14.14 4.76 0.56
C LYS A 95 -14.01 4.39 -0.92
N LEU A 96 -12.89 3.79 -1.31
CA LEU A 96 -12.60 3.41 -2.70
C LEU A 96 -13.32 2.12 -3.13
N VAL A 97 -13.54 1.21 -2.18
CA VAL A 97 -14.10 -0.13 -2.41
C VAL A 97 -15.62 -0.09 -2.34
N THR A 98 -16.22 0.64 -3.29
CA THR A 98 -17.66 0.53 -3.56
C THR A 98 -17.99 -0.76 -4.33
N LYS A 99 -17.03 -1.27 -5.10
CA LYS A 99 -17.09 -2.50 -5.92
C LYS A 99 -15.80 -3.32 -5.78
N ASP A 100 -15.37 -4.01 -6.84
CA ASP A 100 -14.13 -4.76 -6.89
C ASP A 100 -12.91 -3.84 -7.09
N TYR A 101 -11.75 -4.29 -6.63
CA TYR A 101 -10.52 -3.52 -6.74
C TYR A 101 -9.28 -4.41 -6.82
N ILE A 102 -8.20 -3.85 -7.37
CA ILE A 102 -6.87 -4.45 -7.40
C ILE A 102 -5.95 -3.63 -6.50
N LEU A 103 -5.11 -4.34 -5.75
CA LEU A 103 -4.09 -3.74 -4.91
C LEU A 103 -2.69 -4.01 -5.47
N ILE A 104 -1.92 -2.96 -5.74
CA ILE A 104 -0.51 -3.05 -6.11
C ILE A 104 0.30 -2.64 -4.89
N TYR A 105 1.09 -3.55 -4.33
CA TYR A 105 2.00 -3.27 -3.22
C TYR A 105 3.44 -3.22 -3.74
N PHE A 106 3.99 -2.01 -3.78
CA PHE A 106 5.39 -1.79 -4.09
C PHE A 106 6.24 -2.05 -2.87
N HIS A 107 6.82 -3.24 -2.80
CA HIS A 107 7.77 -3.59 -1.74
C HIS A 107 9.20 -3.16 -2.09
N GLY A 108 9.50 -2.99 -3.38
CA GLY A 108 10.79 -2.52 -3.88
C GLY A 108 11.33 -1.32 -3.11
N ALA A 109 12.64 -1.31 -2.88
CA ALA A 109 13.34 -0.31 -2.09
C ALA A 109 12.86 -0.13 -0.63
N THR A 110 11.99 -1.00 -0.08
CA THR A 110 11.58 -0.91 1.33
C THR A 110 12.69 -1.47 2.22
N PRO A 111 13.35 -0.63 3.04
CA PRO A 111 14.36 -1.13 3.96
C PRO A 111 13.73 -2.03 5.03
N LYS A 112 14.47 -3.05 5.47
CA LYS A 112 14.01 -3.98 6.52
C LYS A 112 13.57 -3.27 7.81
N HIS A 113 14.21 -2.16 8.17
CA HIS A 113 13.85 -1.36 9.36
C HIS A 113 12.54 -0.58 9.22
N ARG A 114 11.94 -0.50 8.03
CA ARG A 114 10.60 0.08 7.79
C ARG A 114 9.52 -0.98 7.59
N THR A 115 9.93 -2.25 7.45
CA THR A 115 8.99 -3.35 7.23
C THR A 115 8.35 -3.76 8.57
N PRO A 116 7.01 -3.82 8.67
CA PRO A 116 6.33 -4.22 9.90
C PRO A 116 6.61 -5.70 10.24
N ASP A 117 6.62 -6.03 11.53
CA ASP A 117 6.74 -7.42 11.94
C ASP A 117 5.51 -8.23 11.56
N PHE A 118 5.72 -9.54 11.38
CA PHE A 118 4.65 -10.51 11.15
C PHE A 118 3.51 -10.40 12.18
N LYS A 119 3.80 -10.16 13.46
CA LYS A 119 2.78 -10.00 14.51
C LYS A 119 1.83 -8.83 14.21
N ILE A 120 2.39 -7.70 13.77
CA ILE A 120 1.63 -6.50 13.42
C ILE A 120 0.82 -6.75 12.15
N LEU A 121 1.45 -7.31 11.11
CA LEU A 121 0.78 -7.63 9.84
C LEU A 121 -0.39 -8.60 10.05
N ARG A 122 -0.20 -9.62 10.89
CA ARG A 122 -1.26 -10.58 11.25
C ARG A 122 -2.42 -9.89 11.94
N GLN A 123 -2.15 -9.03 12.91
CA GLN A 123 -3.19 -8.27 13.61
C GLN A 123 -3.98 -7.39 12.63
N TYR A 124 -3.29 -6.65 11.77
CA TYR A 124 -3.93 -5.81 10.76
C TYR A 124 -4.80 -6.62 9.81
N TYR A 125 -4.31 -7.75 9.30
CA TYR A 125 -5.13 -8.63 8.48
C TYR A 125 -6.41 -9.12 9.18
N GLN A 126 -6.33 -9.43 10.48
CA GLN A 126 -7.49 -9.85 11.27
C GLN A 126 -8.53 -8.74 11.44
N MET A 127 -8.10 -7.47 11.42
CA MET A 127 -8.97 -6.29 11.48
C MET A 127 -9.56 -5.91 10.12
N ILE A 128 -9.07 -6.48 9.01
CA ILE A 128 -9.65 -6.21 7.69
C ILE A 128 -10.99 -6.94 7.57
N ASN A 129 -12.05 -6.14 7.44
CA ASN A 129 -13.41 -6.63 7.25
C ASN A 129 -13.50 -7.62 6.06
N PHE A 130 -14.38 -8.61 6.21
CA PHE A 130 -14.68 -9.59 5.18
C PHE A 130 -15.01 -8.96 3.80
N ARG A 131 -15.74 -7.83 3.78
CA ARG A 131 -16.12 -7.11 2.56
C ARG A 131 -14.90 -6.70 1.72
N LEU A 132 -13.90 -6.06 2.33
CA LEU A 132 -12.68 -5.64 1.65
C LEU A 132 -11.93 -6.86 1.07
N ARG A 133 -11.82 -7.95 1.84
CA ARG A 133 -11.17 -9.19 1.36
C ARG A 133 -11.93 -9.87 0.22
N LYS A 134 -13.26 -9.74 0.18
CA LYS A 134 -14.11 -10.32 -0.86
C LYS A 134 -13.97 -9.57 -2.17
N ASN A 135 -14.10 -8.25 -2.12
CA ASN A 135 -14.06 -7.34 -3.28
C ASN A 135 -12.66 -7.18 -3.88
N LEU A 136 -11.62 -7.52 -3.13
CA LEU A 136 -10.26 -7.57 -3.67
C LEU A 136 -10.17 -8.62 -4.77
N ARG A 137 -9.88 -8.23 -6.00
CA ARG A 137 -9.76 -9.15 -7.14
C ARG A 137 -8.37 -9.80 -7.17
N ALA A 138 -7.33 -8.99 -7.04
CA ALA A 138 -5.94 -9.40 -7.05
C ALA A 138 -5.08 -8.47 -6.18
N ILE A 139 -3.98 -9.01 -5.65
CA ILE A 139 -2.88 -8.28 -5.02
C ILE A 139 -1.62 -8.55 -5.83
N TYR A 140 -1.02 -7.52 -6.42
CA TYR A 140 0.28 -7.60 -7.08
C TYR A 140 1.35 -7.07 -6.16
N VAL A 141 2.30 -7.91 -5.76
CA VAL A 141 3.46 -7.52 -4.96
C VAL A 141 4.65 -7.29 -5.89
N VAL A 142 5.05 -6.03 -6.05
CA VAL A 142 6.13 -5.62 -6.94
C VAL A 142 7.46 -5.59 -6.18
N HIS A 143 8.49 -6.21 -6.75
CA HIS A 143 9.80 -6.45 -6.16
C HIS A 143 9.73 -7.12 -4.76
N PRO A 144 9.12 -8.32 -4.64
CA PRO A 144 9.02 -9.01 -3.37
C PRO A 144 10.40 -9.46 -2.88
N THR A 145 10.74 -9.16 -1.62
CA THR A 145 11.94 -9.72 -1.00
C THR A 145 11.74 -11.21 -0.68
N ARG A 146 12.84 -11.98 -0.59
CA ARG A 146 12.78 -13.38 -0.14
C ARG A 146 12.09 -13.51 1.22
N TRP A 147 12.37 -12.60 2.15
CA TRP A 147 11.73 -12.57 3.46
C TRP A 147 10.21 -12.39 3.35
N LEU A 148 9.74 -11.45 2.52
CA LEU A 148 8.30 -11.22 2.32
C LEU A 148 7.62 -12.44 1.69
N ARG A 149 8.24 -13.07 0.69
CA ARG A 149 7.73 -14.29 0.05
C ARG A 149 7.58 -15.44 1.06
N THR A 150 8.61 -15.64 1.90
CA THR A 150 8.56 -16.63 2.98
C THR A 150 7.47 -16.30 3.98
N LEU A 151 7.31 -15.03 4.36
CA LEU A 151 6.24 -14.60 5.27
C LEU A 151 4.85 -14.88 4.70
N ILE A 152 4.61 -14.53 3.43
CA ILE A 152 3.33 -14.80 2.75
C ILE A 152 3.09 -16.31 2.66
N ALA A 153 4.10 -17.10 2.30
CA ALA A 153 3.98 -18.55 2.23
C ALA A 153 3.68 -19.19 3.59
N LEU A 154 4.35 -18.75 4.66
CA LEU A 154 4.10 -19.21 6.04
C LEU A 154 2.74 -18.76 6.58
N SER A 155 2.18 -17.68 6.02
CA SER A 155 0.85 -17.20 6.40
C SER A 155 -0.31 -17.94 5.71
N ARG A 156 -0.01 -18.83 4.75
CA ARG A 156 -1.00 -19.64 4.02
C ARG A 156 -2.07 -20.33 4.89
N PRO A 157 -1.78 -20.99 6.03
CA PRO A 157 -2.82 -21.64 6.85
C PRO A 157 -3.81 -20.65 7.49
N PHE A 158 -3.49 -19.36 7.52
CA PHE A 158 -4.37 -18.32 8.07
C PHE A 158 -5.21 -17.61 7.00
N PHE A 159 -4.87 -17.79 5.73
CA PHE A 159 -5.61 -17.24 4.61
C PHE A 159 -6.52 -18.30 4.01
N SER A 160 -7.70 -17.88 3.55
CA SER A 160 -8.50 -18.76 2.70
C SER A 160 -7.70 -19.10 1.46
N ASN A 161 -7.80 -20.35 0.98
CA ASN A 161 -7.09 -20.76 -0.23
C ASN A 161 -7.44 -19.80 -1.39
N LYS A 162 -8.71 -19.38 -1.50
CA LYS A 162 -9.16 -18.36 -2.47
C LYS A 162 -8.39 -17.04 -2.36
N PHE A 163 -8.18 -16.52 -1.16
CA PHE A 163 -7.43 -15.27 -0.96
C PHE A 163 -5.96 -15.43 -1.31
N TYR A 164 -5.33 -16.55 -0.94
CA TYR A 164 -3.92 -16.81 -1.28
C TYR A 164 -3.68 -16.83 -2.80
N HIS A 165 -4.64 -17.33 -3.59
CA HIS A 165 -4.54 -17.32 -5.06
C HIS A 165 -4.73 -15.93 -5.69
N LYS A 166 -5.14 -14.92 -4.91
CA LYS A 166 -5.20 -13.52 -5.37
C LYS A 166 -3.82 -12.85 -5.33
N VAL A 167 -2.80 -13.47 -4.72
CA VAL A 167 -1.47 -12.85 -4.57
C VAL A 167 -0.59 -13.23 -5.74
N HIS A 168 -0.19 -12.21 -6.51
CA HIS A 168 0.70 -12.30 -7.66
C HIS A 168 2.01 -11.58 -7.34
N TYR A 169 3.12 -12.12 -7.83
CA TYR A 169 4.45 -11.54 -7.65
C TYR A 169 4.93 -10.99 -8.98
N LEU A 170 5.37 -9.74 -8.99
CA LEU A 170 6.03 -9.10 -10.13
C LEU A 170 7.44 -8.71 -9.70
N PHE A 171 8.43 -9.11 -10.47
CA PHE A 171 9.84 -8.90 -10.15
C PHE A 171 10.43 -7.66 -10.83
N THR A 172 9.74 -7.11 -11.83
CA THR A 172 10.15 -5.90 -12.54
C THR A 172 8.96 -4.95 -12.77
N ILE A 173 9.25 -3.67 -12.98
CA ILE A 173 8.26 -2.68 -13.42
C ILE A 173 7.74 -3.05 -14.82
N ALA A 174 8.58 -3.61 -15.69
CA ALA A 174 8.16 -4.06 -17.02
C ALA A 174 7.08 -5.17 -16.96
N GLU A 175 7.13 -6.07 -15.97
CA GLU A 175 6.04 -7.04 -15.75
C GLU A 175 4.76 -6.34 -15.29
N LEU A 176 4.86 -5.30 -14.46
CA LEU A 176 3.72 -4.50 -14.05
C LEU A 176 3.08 -3.75 -15.23
N GLU A 177 3.87 -3.12 -16.08
CA GLU A 177 3.37 -2.42 -17.27
C GLU A 177 2.70 -3.37 -18.26
N ARG A 178 3.14 -4.62 -18.36
CA ARG A 178 2.45 -5.63 -19.19
C ARG A 178 1.08 -6.01 -18.63
N GLU A 179 0.96 -6.09 -17.31
CA GLU A 179 -0.31 -6.37 -16.64
C GLU A 179 -1.25 -5.15 -16.64
N PHE A 180 -0.69 -3.93 -16.65
CA PHE A 180 -1.44 -2.67 -16.58
C PHE A 180 -0.96 -1.62 -17.61
N PRO A 181 -1.08 -1.89 -18.92
CA PRO A 181 -0.45 -1.10 -19.99
C PRO A 181 -0.94 0.35 -20.12
N HIS A 182 -2.15 0.63 -19.64
CA HIS A 182 -2.80 1.94 -19.77
C HIS A 182 -3.06 2.62 -18.42
N ASN A 183 -2.59 2.02 -17.32
CA ASN A 183 -2.71 2.63 -16.01
C ASN A 183 -1.52 3.54 -15.74
N HIS A 184 -1.80 4.83 -15.54
CA HIS A 184 -0.79 5.81 -15.12
C HIS A 184 -0.49 5.63 -13.62
N ILE A 185 0.35 4.65 -13.30
CA ILE A 185 0.82 4.43 -11.93
C ILE A 185 1.96 5.41 -11.68
N SER A 186 1.74 6.40 -10.80
CA SER A 186 2.77 7.36 -10.40
C SER A 186 3.84 6.68 -9.53
N LEU A 187 4.98 6.30 -10.12
CA LEU A 187 6.06 5.64 -9.39
C LEU A 187 6.98 6.63 -8.67
N PRO A 188 7.26 6.42 -7.38
CA PRO A 188 8.33 7.13 -6.70
C PRO A 188 9.70 6.82 -7.32
N VAL A 189 10.54 7.84 -7.51
CA VAL A 189 11.90 7.71 -8.07
C VAL A 189 12.72 6.60 -7.43
N ILE A 190 12.57 6.38 -6.12
CA ILE A 190 13.30 5.33 -5.39
C ILE A 190 12.94 3.91 -5.85
N ILE A 191 11.71 3.69 -6.33
CA ILE A 191 11.25 2.40 -6.85
C ILE A 191 11.82 2.18 -8.26
N GLU A 192 11.82 3.21 -9.11
CA GLU A 192 12.44 3.15 -10.45
C GLU A 192 13.94 2.87 -10.38
N GLN A 193 14.63 3.53 -9.44
CA GLN A 193 16.04 3.30 -9.17
C GLN A 193 16.29 1.85 -8.71
N HIS A 194 15.41 1.31 -7.88
CA HIS A 194 15.53 -0.07 -7.41
C HIS A 194 15.33 -1.08 -8.53
N ASP A 195 14.33 -0.88 -9.40
CA ASP A 195 14.09 -1.72 -10.56
C ASP A 195 15.31 -1.76 -11.49
N THR A 196 15.91 -0.59 -11.76
CA THR A 196 17.14 -0.48 -12.57
C THR A 196 18.29 -1.26 -11.95
N LEU A 197 18.47 -1.15 -10.62
CA LEU A 197 19.54 -1.85 -9.90
C LEU A 197 19.34 -3.37 -9.90
N VAL A 198 18.11 -3.84 -9.68
CA VAL A 198 17.78 -5.28 -9.69
C VAL A 198 18.01 -5.85 -11.09
N SER A 199 17.48 -5.18 -12.13
CA SER A 199 17.67 -5.57 -13.53
C SER A 199 19.15 -5.62 -13.94
N TYR A 200 19.97 -4.69 -13.43
CA TYR A 200 21.42 -4.72 -13.65
C TYR A 200 22.07 -5.94 -13.00
N ILE A 201 21.72 -6.26 -11.76
CA ILE A 201 22.29 -7.42 -11.05
C ILE A 201 21.91 -8.74 -11.74
N ASP A 202 20.67 -8.87 -12.20
CA ASP A 202 20.18 -10.09 -12.87
C ASP A 202 20.76 -10.29 -14.28
N SER A 203 21.50 -9.30 -14.82
CA SER A 203 22.19 -9.39 -16.11
C SER A 203 23.59 -10.05 -16.05
N PHE A 204 24.04 -10.47 -14.85
CA PHE A 204 25.31 -11.17 -14.61
C PHE A 204 25.08 -12.56 -14.00
#